data_AF-A0A7X9RSS8-F1
#
_entry.id   AF-A0A7X9RSS8-F1
#
_cell.length_a   1.000
_cell.length_b   1.000
_cell.length_c   1.000
_cell.angle_alpha   90.00
_cell.angle_beta   90.00
_cell.angle_gamma   90.00
#
_symmetry.space_group_name_H-M   'P 1'
#
loop_
_entity.id
_entity.type
_entity.pdbx_description
1 polymer ?
#
loop_
_entity_poly.entity_id
_entity_poly.type
_entity_poly.pdbx_seq_one_letter_code
_entity_poly.pdbx_strand_id
1 'polypeptide(L)' 'MEIVLLTVGILGAFFILMSVKLIFKKDGKFEGTCASQSPFLNPEGKTCSFCGNDPSQCKNKKQSA' A
#
# COMPACT_ATOMS: atom_id res chain seq x y z
N MET A 1 -17.40 5.09 27.87
CA MET A 1 -16.01 4.59 28.05
C MET A 1 -15.84 3.23 27.39
N GLU A 2 -16.72 2.27 27.66
CA GLU A 2 -16.77 0.92 27.03
C GLU A 2 -16.60 0.93 25.50
N ILE A 3 -17.44 1.69 24.78
CA ILE A 3 -17.40 1.79 23.31
C ILE A 3 -16.07 2.38 22.80
N VAL A 4 -15.48 3.31 23.55
CA VAL A 4 -14.21 3.96 23.16
C VAL A 4 -13.07 2.96 23.21
N LEU A 5 -12.98 2.17 24.27
CA LEU A 5 -11.96 1.11 24.40
C LEU A 5 -12.11 0.06 23.31
N LEU A 6 -13.36 -0.35 23.02
CA LEU A 6 -13.64 -1.33 21.98
C LEU A 6 -13.29 -0.79 20.58
N THR A 7 -13.60 0.47 20.30
CA THR A 7 -13.27 1.13 19.03
C THR A 7 -11.76 1.24 18.83
N VAL A 8 -11.01 1.68 19.85
CA VAL A 8 -9.56 1.79 19.79
C VAL A 8 -8.92 0.41 19.64
N GLY A 9 -9.45 -0.62 20.32
CA GLY A 9 -8.99 -2.01 20.20
C GLY A 9 -9.13 -2.54 18.76
N ILE A 10 -10.30 -2.36 18.14
CA ILE A 10 -10.54 -2.80 16.75
C ILE A 10 -9.65 -2.02 15.77
N LEU A 11 -9.53 -0.70 15.95
CA LEU A 11 -8.71 0.13 15.07
C LEU A 11 -7.23 -0.26 15.16
N GLY A 12 -6.72 -0.50 16.37
CA GLY A 12 -5.36 -0.98 16.60
C GLY A 12 -5.11 -2.35 15.97
N ALA A 13 -6.05 -3.29 16.13
CA ALA A 13 -5.97 -4.61 15.51
C ALA A 13 -5.91 -4.52 13.98
N PHE A 14 -6.69 -3.63 13.36
CA PHE A 14 -6.66 -3.40 11.91
C PHE A 14 -5.28 -2.97 11.42
N PHE A 15 -4.64 -2.02 12.10
CA PHE A 15 -3.29 -1.56 11.72
C PHE A 15 -2.21 -2.63 11.92
N ILE A 16 -2.32 -3.43 12.99
CA ILE A 16 -1.40 -4.55 13.22
C ILE A 16 -1.54 -5.57 12.08
N LEU A 17 -2.77 -5.98 11.75
CA LEU A 17 -3.03 -6.95 10.68
C LEU A 17 -2.58 -6.46 9.30
N MET A 18 -2.71 -5.16 9.00
CA MET A 18 -2.16 -4.57 7.77
C MET A 18 -0.64 -4.57 7.75
N SER A 19 0.01 -4.29 8.88
CA SER A 19 1.46 -4.17 8.98
C SER A 19 2.18 -5.53 8.90
N VAL A 20 1.54 -6.60 9.38
CA VAL A 20 2.06 -7.98 9.30
C VAL A 20 2.45 -8.33 7.86
N LYS A 21 1.62 -7.99 6.87
CA LYS A 21 1.89 -8.31 5.45
C LYS A 21 3.15 -7.61 4.90
N LEU A 22 3.51 -6.44 5.43
CA LEU A 22 4.74 -5.72 5.05
C LEU A 22 5.99 -6.34 5.68
N ILE A 23 5.91 -6.74 6.95
CA ILE A 23 7.05 -7.34 7.67
C ILE A 23 7.38 -8.74 7.11
N PHE A 24 6.37 -9.53 6.74
CA PHE A 24 6.58 -10.86 6.15
C PHE A 24 6.95 -10.84 4.66
N LYS A 25 6.87 -9.69 3.98
CA LYS A 25 7.36 -9.56 2.61
C LYS A 25 8.85 -9.26 2.59
N LYS A 26 9.62 -10.10 1.87
CA LYS A 26 11.08 -10.01 1.76
C LYS A 26 11.62 -8.66 1.26
N ASP A 27 10.80 -7.84 0.61
CA ASP A 27 11.19 -6.52 0.10
C ASP A 27 10.41 -5.35 0.71
N GLY A 28 9.50 -5.58 1.66
CA GLY A 28 8.65 -4.53 2.23
C GLY A 28 7.80 -3.77 1.20
N LYS A 29 7.69 -4.29 -0.03
CA LYS A 29 7.01 -3.60 -1.14
C LYS A 29 5.50 -3.74 -0.99
N PHE A 30 4.82 -2.61 -1.02
CA PHE A 30 3.39 -2.54 -1.27
C PHE A 30 3.15 -3.05 -2.69
N GLU A 31 2.67 -4.29 -2.86
CA GLU A 31 2.28 -4.82 -4.18
C GLU A 31 0.78 -5.13 -4.14
N GLY A 32 0.07 -4.77 -5.22
CA GLY A 32 -1.36 -5.05 -5.37
C GLY A 32 -2.29 -4.03 -4.70
N THR A 33 -1.78 -2.89 -4.24
CA THR A 33 -2.58 -1.77 -3.73
C THR A 33 -2.39 -0.55 -4.62
N CYS A 34 -3.38 0.34 -4.75
CA CYS A 34 -3.27 1.54 -5.59
C CYS A 34 -2.00 2.39 -5.32
N ALA A 35 -1.46 2.38 -4.10
CA ALA A 35 -0.23 3.09 -3.75
C ALA A 35 1.03 2.58 -4.49
N SER A 36 1.05 1.33 -4.97
CA SER A 36 2.22 0.74 -5.63
C SER A 36 2.51 1.30 -7.02
N GLN A 37 1.62 2.15 -7.56
CA GLN A 37 1.87 2.89 -8.81
C GLN A 37 2.60 4.22 -8.59
N SER A 38 2.83 4.63 -7.34
CA SER A 38 3.59 5.85 -7.07
C SER A 38 5.04 5.68 -7.54
N PRO A 39 5.63 6.67 -8.25
CA PRO A 39 7.04 6.66 -8.63
C PRO A 39 7.98 6.60 -7.41
N PHE A 40 7.50 6.99 -6.23
CA PHE A 40 8.25 6.87 -4.97
C PHE A 40 8.36 5.43 -4.47
N LEU A 41 7.35 4.59 -4.73
CA LEU A 41 7.26 3.22 -4.23
C LEU A 41 7.65 2.16 -5.28
N ASN A 42 7.69 2.54 -6.57
CA ASN A 42 8.09 1.68 -7.68
C ASN A 42 9.19 2.34 -8.54
N PRO A 43 10.40 2.55 -7.97
CA PRO A 43 11.51 3.19 -8.68
C PRO A 43 12.04 2.36 -9.86
N GLU A 44 11.87 1.04 -9.81
CA GLU A 44 12.30 0.11 -10.86
C GLU A 44 11.33 0.06 -12.05
N GLY A 45 10.20 0.79 -12.00
CA GLY A 45 9.24 0.84 -13.11
C GLY A 45 8.57 -0.50 -13.41
N LYS A 46 8.37 -1.36 -12.40
CA LYS A 46 7.74 -2.67 -12.59
C LYS A 46 6.28 -2.52 -12.99
N THR A 47 5.80 -3.46 -13.81
CA THR A 47 4.40 -3.54 -14.24
C THR A 47 3.47 -3.60 -13.02
N CYS A 48 2.40 -2.82 -13.02
CA CYS A 48 1.50 -2.75 -11.86
C CYS A 48 0.74 -4.08 -11.71
N SER A 49 0.92 -4.80 -10.60
CA SER A 49 0.23 -6.09 -10.37
C SER A 49 -1.29 -5.97 -10.18
N PHE A 50 -1.83 -4.77 -9.97
CA PHE A 50 -3.27 -4.54 -9.82
C PHE A 50 -3.98 -4.34 -11.16
N CYS A 51 -3.39 -3.58 -12.09
CA CYS A 51 -4.00 -3.28 -13.39
C CYS A 51 -3.26 -3.89 -14.60
N GLY A 52 -2.11 -4.53 -14.38
CA GLY A 52 -1.30 -5.19 -15.41
C GLY A 52 -0.56 -4.25 -16.37
N ASN A 53 -0.74 -2.93 -16.23
CA ASN A 53 -0.14 -1.95 -17.13
C ASN A 53 1.29 -1.58 -16.74
N ASP A 54 2.10 -1.32 -17.75
CA ASP A 54 3.41 -0.69 -17.58
C ASP A 54 3.25 0.73 -16.98
N PRO A 55 4.10 1.14 -16.02
CA PRO A 55 3.98 2.46 -15.40
C PRO A 55 4.02 3.62 -16.39
N SER A 56 4.61 3.45 -17.58
CA SER A 56 4.61 4.46 -18.65
C SER A 56 3.23 4.73 -19.26
N GLN A 57 2.31 3.77 -19.14
CA GLN A 57 0.94 3.81 -19.67
C GLN A 57 -0.08 4.39 -18.66
N CYS A 58 0.34 4.61 -17.41
CA CYS A 58 -0.52 5.21 -16.41
C CYS A 58 -0.78 6.68 -16.73
N LYS A 59 -2.05 7.05 -16.93
CA LYS A 59 -2.48 8.41 -17.31
C LYS A 59 -2.17 9.47 -16.24
N ASN A 60 -2.01 9.07 -14.98
CA ASN A 60 -1.68 9.98 -13.87
C ASN A 60 -0.16 10.20 -13.75
N LYS A 61 0.44 10.82 -14.77
CA LYS A 61 1.86 11.24 -14.74
C LYS A 61 2.08 12.55 -13.97
N LYS A 62 1.47 12.76 -12.79
CA LYS A 62 1.74 13.92 -11.93
C LYS A 62 1.28 13.68 -10.49
N GLN A 63 2.09 13.04 -9.66
CA GLN A 63 2.05 13.24 -8.20
C GLN A 63 3.49 13.08 -7.66
N SER A 64 4.30 14.08 -7.96
CA SER A 64 5.62 14.31 -7.38
C SER A 64 5.64 15.77 -6.94
N ALA A 65 5.25 15.97 -5.68
CA ALA A 65 5.61 17.10 -4.86
C ALA A 65 6.31 16.53 -3.63
#